data_AF-A0A4Y8KIE0-F1
#
_entry.id   AF-A0A4Y8KIE0-F1
#
_cell.length_a   1.000
_cell.length_b   1.000
_cell.length_c   1.000
_cell.angle_alpha   90.00
_cell.angle_beta   90.00
_cell.angle_gamma   90.00
#
_symmetry.space_group_name_H-M   'P 1'
#
loop_
_entity.id
_entity.type
_entity.pdbx_description
1 polymer ?
#
loop_
_entity_poly.entity_id
_entity_poly.type
_entity_poly.pdbx_seq_one_letter_code
_entity_poly.pdbx_strand_id
1 'polypeptide(L)'
;MAYEDFTSRFQAVPSQHNIMALVGNGFDIQALSGLGSSTDTRYESFYHYLKYRKFDATNLILERMEALRNTGAENWSDVENVIESLRTIDRVRPDRISTDVRKIQREFANFLDQVATPDVLSRLGENAAFQNQTMVSFTEFLGDIEDPDEYQKLRLIQRLAIGDVFNFKFVNFNYTTLLDDFVYLDQEQFDPHPHKWSDRNIEFHPNPLGHVGGRERSNFYMVANLVSDVVHPHGIQYTPRSLLFGIDEADGESRKLSKPYWAQNRVKYADLFSATDLFIVFGCSLGDTDRWWWRAIIDGLRHNDDADLILYWRRGANELDLTAKEMRQRFASAAGYPEDSNVLALLKQRARVVLYDDASERAWLNTNATAPPNWVRP
;
A
#
# COMPACT_ATOMS: atom_id res chain seq x y z
N MET A 1 2.08 18.59 -7.70
CA MET A 1 0.86 18.72 -6.86
C MET A 1 1.35 18.64 -5.42
N ALA A 2 1.00 19.59 -4.54
CA ALA A 2 1.46 19.60 -3.15
C ALA A 2 0.41 18.96 -2.23
N TYR A 3 0.84 18.55 -1.03
CA TYR A 3 -0.12 18.30 0.05
C TYR A 3 -0.95 19.55 0.30
N GLU A 4 -2.24 19.37 0.56
CA GLU A 4 -3.08 20.45 1.03
C GLU A 4 -2.64 20.87 2.44
N ASP A 5 -2.56 22.18 2.67
CA ASP A 5 -2.21 22.74 3.97
C ASP A 5 -3.48 22.90 4.83
N PHE A 6 -3.62 22.00 5.79
CA PHE A 6 -4.73 21.98 6.75
C PHE A 6 -4.44 22.76 8.03
N THR A 7 -3.22 23.28 8.22
CA THR A 7 -2.88 24.07 9.42
C THR A 7 -3.73 25.35 9.53
N SER A 8 -4.19 25.87 8.38
CA SER A 8 -5.09 27.02 8.29
C SER A 8 -6.58 26.65 8.38
N ARG A 9 -6.93 25.36 8.34
CA ARG A 9 -8.31 24.86 8.30
C ARG A 9 -8.82 24.37 9.64
N PHE A 10 -7.92 24.01 10.55
CA PHE A 10 -8.22 23.68 11.93
C PHE A 10 -7.70 24.74 12.89
N GLN A 11 -8.26 24.81 14.08
CA GLN A 11 -7.93 25.78 15.12
C GLN A 11 -6.63 25.40 15.82
N ALA A 12 -5.73 26.37 15.99
CA ALA A 12 -4.51 26.24 16.81
C ALA A 12 -3.68 24.95 16.51
N VAL A 13 -3.48 24.64 15.22
CA VAL A 13 -2.65 23.50 14.80
C VAL A 13 -1.17 23.83 15.01
N PRO A 14 -0.41 23.05 15.82
CA PRO A 14 1.02 23.24 15.96
C PRO A 14 1.77 22.81 14.70
N SER A 15 1.52 21.58 14.23
CA SER A 15 2.15 21.00 13.05
C SER A 15 1.19 20.14 12.24
N GLN A 16 1.48 19.96 10.95
CA GLN A 16 0.87 18.95 10.09
C GLN A 16 1.93 17.90 9.75
N HIS A 17 1.59 16.62 9.93
CA HIS A 17 2.40 15.47 9.53
C HIS A 17 1.79 14.82 8.30
N ASN A 18 2.52 14.85 7.18
CA ASN A 18 2.07 14.25 5.93
C ASN A 18 2.47 12.77 5.88
N ILE A 19 1.49 11.89 5.78
CA ILE A 19 1.70 10.43 5.77
C ILE A 19 1.30 9.89 4.39
N MET A 20 2.20 9.17 3.74
CA MET A 20 1.92 8.51 2.46
C MET A 20 1.93 6.99 2.66
N ALA A 21 0.76 6.36 2.53
CA ALA A 21 0.59 4.92 2.64
C ALA A 21 0.44 4.30 1.26
N LEU A 22 1.41 3.50 0.81
CA LEU A 22 1.34 2.75 -0.43
C LEU A 22 0.83 1.35 -0.13
N VAL A 23 -0.33 1.01 -0.68
CA VAL A 23 -1.06 -0.23 -0.37
C VAL A 23 -1.20 -1.07 -1.63
N GLY A 24 -0.74 -2.31 -1.56
CA GLY A 24 -0.79 -3.26 -2.67
C GLY A 24 -1.70 -4.46 -2.42
N ASN A 25 -1.62 -5.42 -3.35
CA ASN A 25 -2.63 -6.48 -3.49
C ASN A 25 -2.69 -7.43 -2.28
N GLY A 26 -1.66 -7.43 -1.44
CA GLY A 26 -1.67 -8.12 -0.16
C GLY A 26 -2.80 -7.67 0.77
N PHE A 27 -3.26 -6.41 0.67
CA PHE A 27 -4.45 -5.95 1.40
C PHE A 27 -5.72 -6.67 0.93
N ASP A 28 -6.00 -6.66 -0.38
CA ASP A 28 -7.19 -7.31 -0.96
C ASP A 28 -7.21 -8.81 -0.66
N ILE A 29 -6.05 -9.48 -0.77
CA ILE A 29 -5.92 -10.91 -0.44
C ILE A 29 -6.24 -11.15 1.04
N GLN A 30 -5.71 -10.32 1.94
CA GLN A 30 -5.97 -10.42 3.37
C GLN A 30 -7.46 -10.24 3.67
N ALA A 31 -8.08 -9.17 3.14
CA ALA A 31 -9.49 -8.86 3.33
C ALA A 31 -10.41 -9.99 2.84
N LEU A 32 -10.18 -10.46 1.61
CA LEU A 32 -11.00 -11.52 0.99
C LEU A 32 -10.84 -12.86 1.72
N SER A 33 -9.62 -13.20 2.14
CA SER A 33 -9.36 -14.40 2.94
C SER A 33 -10.06 -14.31 4.30
N GLY A 34 -9.98 -13.16 4.99
CA GLY A 34 -10.64 -12.94 6.28
C GLY A 34 -12.17 -13.06 6.22
N LEU A 35 -12.76 -12.65 5.08
CA LEU A 35 -14.20 -12.81 4.82
C LEU A 35 -14.61 -14.22 4.36
N GLY A 36 -13.65 -15.13 4.19
CA GLY A 36 -13.88 -16.50 3.70
C GLY A 36 -14.29 -16.55 2.23
N SER A 37 -13.85 -15.59 1.41
CA SER A 37 -14.13 -15.57 -0.03
C SER A 37 -13.52 -16.81 -0.71
N SER A 38 -14.26 -17.42 -1.64
CA SER A 38 -13.78 -18.56 -2.42
C SER A 38 -12.78 -18.18 -3.53
N THR A 39 -12.62 -16.88 -3.79
CA THR A 39 -11.74 -16.34 -4.83
C THR A 39 -11.05 -15.07 -4.32
N ASP A 40 -9.94 -14.71 -4.94
CA ASP A 40 -9.11 -13.57 -4.58
C ASP A 40 -8.72 -12.76 -5.83
N THR A 41 -7.98 -11.68 -5.64
CA THR A 41 -7.57 -10.75 -6.69
C THR A 41 -6.26 -11.15 -7.38
N ARG A 42 -5.71 -12.33 -7.09
CA ARG A 42 -4.42 -12.74 -7.66
C ARG A 42 -4.54 -13.05 -9.15
N TYR A 43 -3.44 -12.84 -9.89
CA TYR A 43 -3.42 -13.14 -11.32
C TYR A 43 -3.55 -14.65 -11.63
N GLU A 44 -3.19 -15.55 -10.71
CA GLU A 44 -3.48 -16.98 -10.84
C GLU A 44 -4.99 -17.25 -10.90
N SER A 45 -5.75 -16.65 -9.98
CA SER A 45 -7.22 -16.76 -9.94
C SER A 45 -7.84 -16.19 -11.21
N PHE A 46 -7.32 -15.04 -11.68
CA PHE A 46 -7.73 -14.46 -12.95
C PHE A 46 -7.42 -15.35 -14.17
N TYR A 47 -6.25 -16.00 -14.22
CA TYR A 47 -5.94 -16.96 -15.27
C TYR A 47 -6.97 -18.11 -15.31
N HIS A 48 -7.32 -18.67 -14.15
CA HIS A 48 -8.34 -19.72 -14.07
C HIS A 48 -9.71 -19.23 -14.52
N TYR A 49 -10.07 -17.98 -14.20
CA TYR A 49 -11.25 -17.32 -14.72
C TYR A 49 -11.25 -17.24 -16.26
N LEU A 50 -10.15 -16.82 -16.88
CA LEU A 50 -10.02 -16.77 -18.35
C LEU A 50 -10.19 -18.17 -18.98
N LYS A 51 -9.59 -19.21 -18.38
CA LYS A 51 -9.75 -20.59 -18.84
C LYS A 51 -11.20 -21.07 -18.74
N TYR A 52 -11.86 -20.80 -17.61
CA TYR A 52 -13.27 -21.17 -17.41
C TYR A 52 -14.18 -20.50 -18.44
N ARG A 53 -13.95 -19.22 -18.74
CA ARG A 53 -14.70 -18.44 -19.73
C ARG A 53 -14.40 -18.80 -21.18
N LYS A 54 -13.48 -19.74 -21.44
CA LYS A 54 -12.97 -20.09 -22.78
C LYS A 54 -12.53 -18.84 -23.55
N PHE A 55 -11.74 -17.99 -22.87
CA PHE A 55 -11.21 -16.77 -23.46
C PHE A 55 -10.42 -17.05 -24.76
N ASP A 56 -10.29 -16.01 -25.58
CA ASP A 56 -9.61 -16.03 -26.88
C ASP A 56 -8.19 -16.61 -26.77
N ALA A 57 -8.02 -17.84 -27.25
CA ALA A 57 -6.76 -18.57 -27.22
C ALA A 57 -5.68 -17.96 -28.15
N THR A 58 -6.05 -17.01 -29.02
CA THR A 58 -5.10 -16.28 -29.87
C THR A 58 -4.52 -15.04 -29.21
N ASN A 59 -4.93 -14.75 -27.96
CA ASN A 59 -4.36 -13.67 -27.17
C ASN A 59 -2.95 -14.06 -26.69
N LEU A 60 -1.95 -13.26 -27.07
CA LEU A 60 -0.54 -13.56 -26.80
C LEU A 60 -0.20 -13.56 -25.31
N ILE A 61 -0.94 -12.81 -24.48
CA ILE A 61 -0.72 -12.79 -23.03
C ILE A 61 -1.14 -14.13 -22.44
N LEU A 62 -2.32 -14.64 -22.80
CA LEU A 62 -2.79 -15.94 -22.32
C LEU A 62 -1.88 -17.07 -22.82
N GLU A 63 -1.51 -17.05 -24.11
CA GLU A 63 -0.58 -18.03 -24.68
C GLU A 63 0.76 -18.06 -23.94
N ARG A 64 1.30 -16.88 -23.62
CA ARG A 64 2.58 -16.78 -22.90
C ARG A 64 2.48 -17.23 -21.45
N MET A 65 1.39 -16.89 -20.74
CA MET A 65 1.13 -17.42 -19.39
C MET A 65 1.10 -18.95 -19.40
N GLU A 66 0.45 -19.56 -20.39
CA GLU A 66 0.40 -21.02 -20.54
C GLU A 66 1.79 -21.62 -20.81
N ALA A 67 2.57 -21.01 -21.69
CA ALA A 67 3.94 -21.45 -21.97
C ALA A 67 4.82 -21.40 -20.71
N LEU A 68 4.81 -20.28 -19.98
CA LEU A 68 5.58 -20.11 -18.75
C LEU A 68 5.16 -21.11 -17.67
N ARG A 69 3.85 -21.32 -17.50
CA ARG A 69 3.29 -22.30 -16.57
C ARG A 69 3.74 -23.71 -16.89
N ASN A 70 3.77 -24.09 -18.17
CA ASN A 70 4.24 -25.41 -18.61
C ASN A 70 5.74 -25.63 -18.36
N THR A 71 6.53 -24.56 -18.34
CA THR A 71 7.95 -24.61 -17.98
C THR A 71 8.22 -24.53 -16.48
N GLY A 72 7.18 -24.37 -15.65
CA GLY A 72 7.32 -24.24 -14.20
C GLY A 72 7.96 -22.94 -13.75
N ALA A 73 7.86 -21.86 -14.54
CA ALA A 73 8.36 -20.55 -14.16
C ALA A 73 7.58 -20.01 -12.95
N GLU A 74 8.27 -19.40 -11.98
CA GLU A 74 7.65 -18.91 -10.73
C GLU A 74 6.62 -17.79 -11.00
N ASN A 75 6.98 -16.80 -11.82
CA ASN A 75 6.13 -15.64 -12.14
C ASN A 75 5.26 -15.86 -13.40
N TRP A 76 4.79 -17.09 -13.64
CA TRP A 76 4.04 -17.43 -14.86
C TRP A 76 2.70 -16.68 -14.99
N SER A 77 2.11 -16.30 -13.86
CA SER A 77 0.81 -15.62 -13.74
C SER A 77 0.93 -14.09 -13.78
N ASP A 78 2.12 -13.55 -13.54
CA ASP A 78 2.35 -12.10 -13.48
C ASP A 78 2.19 -11.47 -14.87
N VAL A 79 1.10 -10.72 -15.04
CA VAL A 79 0.71 -10.15 -16.33
C VAL A 79 1.76 -9.15 -16.81
N GLU A 80 2.34 -8.35 -15.91
CA GLU A 80 3.36 -7.39 -16.25
C GLU A 80 4.67 -8.06 -16.69
N ASN A 81 5.11 -9.11 -15.99
CA ASN A 81 6.24 -9.93 -16.40
C ASN A 81 6.00 -10.61 -17.76
N VAL A 82 4.76 -11.07 -18.01
CA VAL A 82 4.36 -11.62 -19.32
C VAL A 82 4.48 -10.56 -20.42
N ILE A 83 3.96 -9.35 -20.20
CA ILE A 83 4.06 -8.22 -21.13
C ILE A 83 5.52 -7.89 -21.42
N GLU A 84 6.38 -7.87 -20.40
CA GLU A 84 7.81 -7.63 -20.57
C GLU A 84 8.48 -8.74 -21.41
N SER A 85 8.17 -10.01 -21.13
CA SER A 85 8.74 -11.15 -21.84
C SER A 85 8.34 -11.16 -23.33
N LEU A 86 7.07 -10.85 -23.64
CA LEU A 86 6.58 -10.72 -25.01
C LEU A 86 7.33 -9.63 -25.79
N ARG A 87 7.64 -8.52 -25.12
CA ARG A 87 8.38 -7.39 -25.71
C ARG A 87 9.85 -7.72 -25.93
N THR A 88 10.50 -8.29 -24.93
CA THR A 88 11.97 -8.42 -24.87
C THR A 88 12.49 -9.72 -25.48
N ILE A 89 11.84 -10.84 -25.16
CA ILE A 89 12.23 -12.19 -25.59
C ILE A 89 11.61 -12.50 -26.94
N ASP A 90 10.28 -12.40 -27.02
CA ASP A 90 9.53 -12.79 -28.21
C ASP A 90 9.51 -11.67 -29.28
N ARG A 91 10.01 -10.47 -28.91
CA ARG A 91 10.16 -9.28 -29.78
C ARG A 91 8.86 -8.88 -30.47
N VAL A 92 7.73 -9.08 -29.80
CA VAL A 92 6.41 -8.71 -30.30
C VAL A 92 6.29 -7.18 -30.34
N ARG A 93 5.74 -6.65 -31.43
CA ARG A 93 5.53 -5.21 -31.59
C ARG A 93 4.65 -4.63 -30.47
N PRO A 94 5.00 -3.47 -29.88
CA PRO A 94 4.22 -2.84 -28.81
C PRO A 94 2.74 -2.64 -29.14
N ASP A 95 2.39 -2.32 -30.39
CA ASP A 95 0.99 -2.14 -30.81
C ASP A 95 0.17 -3.44 -30.74
N ARG A 96 0.80 -4.58 -31.04
CA ARG A 96 0.14 -5.89 -30.97
C ARG A 96 -0.10 -6.27 -29.52
N ILE A 97 0.91 -6.10 -28.66
CA ILE A 97 0.80 -6.29 -27.20
C ILE A 97 -0.31 -5.41 -26.64
N SER A 98 -0.30 -4.10 -26.95
CA SER A 98 -1.31 -3.14 -26.48
C SER A 98 -2.74 -3.53 -26.89
N THR A 99 -2.92 -4.20 -28.03
CA THR A 99 -4.22 -4.68 -28.48
C THR A 99 -4.72 -5.87 -27.67
N ASP A 100 -3.83 -6.80 -27.32
CA ASP A 100 -4.18 -7.95 -26.48
C ASP A 100 -4.33 -7.56 -25.00
N VAL A 101 -3.54 -6.61 -24.50
CA VAL A 101 -3.71 -6.00 -23.17
C VAL A 101 -5.12 -5.43 -23.02
N ARG A 102 -5.65 -4.72 -24.03
CA ARG A 102 -7.01 -4.17 -23.98
C ARG A 102 -8.10 -5.22 -23.82
N LYS A 103 -7.92 -6.41 -24.40
CA LYS A 103 -8.85 -7.52 -24.21
C LYS A 103 -8.74 -8.07 -22.77
N ILE A 104 -7.52 -8.24 -22.27
CA ILE A 104 -7.24 -8.69 -20.90
C ILE A 104 -7.81 -7.72 -19.87
N GLN A 105 -7.59 -6.40 -20.02
CA GLN A 105 -8.13 -5.35 -19.17
C GLN A 105 -9.64 -5.46 -18.97
N ARG A 106 -10.38 -5.67 -20.06
CA ARG A 106 -11.84 -5.82 -19.99
C ARG A 106 -12.24 -7.06 -19.21
N GLU A 107 -11.61 -8.20 -19.47
CA GLU A 107 -11.94 -9.42 -18.73
C GLU A 107 -11.49 -9.37 -17.28
N PHE A 108 -10.41 -8.64 -16.98
CA PHE A 108 -9.94 -8.43 -15.62
C PHE A 108 -10.93 -7.58 -14.82
N ALA A 109 -11.45 -6.49 -15.40
CA ALA A 109 -12.53 -5.73 -14.76
C ALA A 109 -13.75 -6.61 -14.45
N ASN A 110 -14.21 -7.41 -15.43
CA ASN A 110 -15.33 -8.34 -15.25
C ASN A 110 -15.06 -9.40 -14.16
N PHE A 111 -13.80 -9.82 -14.03
CA PHE A 111 -13.36 -10.72 -12.97
C PHE A 111 -13.45 -10.04 -11.62
N LEU A 112 -12.87 -8.84 -11.48
CA LEU A 112 -12.91 -8.09 -10.23
C LEU A 112 -14.33 -7.75 -9.78
N ASP A 113 -15.26 -7.46 -10.70
CA ASP A 113 -16.68 -7.26 -10.39
C ASP A 113 -17.35 -8.50 -9.76
N GLN A 114 -16.79 -9.70 -9.96
CA GLN A 114 -17.24 -10.94 -9.32
C GLN A 114 -16.51 -11.23 -8.00
N VAL A 115 -15.35 -10.62 -7.77
CA VAL A 115 -14.55 -10.79 -6.56
C VAL A 115 -14.91 -9.73 -5.50
N ALA A 116 -14.79 -8.45 -5.84
CA ALA A 116 -15.08 -7.31 -4.97
C ALA A 116 -16.51 -6.81 -5.20
N THR A 117 -17.48 -7.66 -4.85
CA THR A 117 -18.91 -7.36 -4.98
C THR A 117 -19.38 -6.36 -3.90
N PRO A 118 -20.55 -5.71 -4.09
CA PRO A 118 -21.13 -4.86 -3.04
C PRO A 118 -21.35 -5.57 -1.70
N ASP A 119 -21.65 -6.88 -1.70
CA ASP A 119 -21.79 -7.69 -0.48
C ASP A 119 -20.45 -7.84 0.25
N VAL A 120 -19.36 -8.08 -0.50
CA VAL A 120 -18.01 -8.18 0.07
C VAL A 120 -17.58 -6.85 0.67
N LEU A 121 -17.85 -5.73 -0.01
CA LEU A 121 -17.59 -4.38 0.50
C LEU A 121 -18.38 -4.14 1.79
N SER A 122 -19.72 -4.31 1.77
CA SER A 122 -20.57 -4.13 2.97
C SER A 122 -20.07 -4.94 4.17
N ARG A 123 -19.73 -6.21 3.96
CA ARG A 123 -19.21 -7.08 5.03
C ARG A 123 -17.84 -6.64 5.54
N LEU A 124 -16.99 -6.10 4.67
CA LEU A 124 -15.69 -5.55 5.07
C LEU A 124 -15.87 -4.30 5.92
N GLY A 125 -16.67 -3.34 5.44
CA GLY A 125 -16.99 -2.11 6.16
C GLY A 125 -17.65 -2.37 7.51
N GLU A 126 -18.68 -3.22 7.56
CA GLU A 126 -19.36 -3.61 8.80
C GLU A 126 -18.41 -4.22 9.84
N ASN A 127 -17.50 -5.10 9.39
CA ASN A 127 -16.50 -5.71 10.28
C ASN A 127 -15.49 -4.66 10.78
N ALA A 128 -15.03 -3.77 9.89
CA ALA A 128 -14.09 -2.71 10.23
C ALA A 128 -14.70 -1.72 11.24
N ALA A 129 -15.97 -1.36 11.05
CA ALA A 129 -16.75 -0.52 11.96
C ALA A 129 -16.96 -1.18 13.32
N PHE A 130 -17.45 -2.42 13.33
CA PHE A 130 -17.73 -3.16 14.56
C PHE A 130 -16.49 -3.32 15.46
N GLN A 131 -15.31 -3.53 14.86
CA GLN A 131 -14.05 -3.74 15.57
C GLN A 131 -13.21 -2.46 15.71
N ASN A 132 -13.71 -1.32 15.23
CA ASN A 132 -12.99 -0.04 15.17
C ASN A 132 -11.61 -0.14 14.48
N GLN A 133 -11.44 -1.08 13.53
CA GLN A 133 -10.15 -1.43 12.91
C GLN A 133 -9.54 -0.26 12.13
N THR A 134 -10.39 0.54 11.49
CA THR A 134 -9.99 1.72 10.73
C THR A 134 -9.33 2.76 11.63
N MET A 135 -9.98 3.10 12.75
CA MET A 135 -9.43 4.05 13.71
C MET A 135 -8.17 3.52 14.37
N VAL A 136 -8.15 2.25 14.78
CA VAL A 136 -6.95 1.58 15.30
C VAL A 136 -5.79 1.67 14.31
N SER A 137 -6.03 1.48 13.02
CA SER A 137 -5.00 1.65 11.99
C SER A 137 -4.44 3.07 11.96
N PHE A 138 -5.30 4.09 12.10
CA PHE A 138 -4.86 5.49 12.08
C PHE A 138 -4.14 5.93 13.37
N THR A 139 -4.53 5.40 14.53
CA THR A 139 -4.11 5.95 15.83
C THR A 139 -3.12 5.10 16.61
N GLU A 140 -2.99 3.81 16.28
CA GLU A 140 -2.26 2.82 17.09
C GLU A 140 -1.13 2.10 16.32
N PHE A 141 -0.89 2.44 15.04
CA PHE A 141 0.10 1.75 14.19
C PHE A 141 1.54 1.81 14.70
N LEU A 142 1.89 2.79 15.53
CA LEU A 142 3.20 2.86 16.17
C LEU A 142 3.43 1.70 17.16
N GLY A 143 2.36 1.06 17.64
CA GLY A 143 2.40 -0.14 18.46
C GLY A 143 2.92 -1.36 17.70
N ASP A 144 2.89 -1.34 16.37
CA ASP A 144 3.41 -2.44 15.54
C ASP A 144 4.96 -2.52 15.55
N ILE A 145 5.64 -1.50 16.10
CA ILE A 145 7.09 -1.47 16.23
C ILE A 145 7.46 -1.92 17.64
N GLU A 146 7.61 -3.24 17.79
CA GLU A 146 7.89 -3.89 19.08
C GLU A 146 9.31 -3.65 19.59
N ASP A 147 10.29 -3.49 18.70
CA ASP A 147 11.69 -3.28 19.08
C ASP A 147 11.89 -1.83 19.58
N PRO A 148 12.28 -1.62 20.85
CA PRO A 148 12.43 -0.28 21.42
C PRO A 148 13.53 0.55 20.74
N ASP A 149 14.61 -0.09 20.29
CA ASP A 149 15.72 0.59 19.61
C ASP A 149 15.32 1.04 18.21
N GLU A 150 14.50 0.27 17.50
CA GLU A 150 13.90 0.70 16.24
C GLU A 150 12.87 1.82 16.47
N TYR A 151 11.98 1.66 17.46
CA TYR A 151 10.99 2.69 17.80
C TYR A 151 11.64 4.06 18.10
N GLN A 152 12.68 4.10 18.96
CA GLN A 152 13.36 5.35 19.33
C GLN A 152 14.05 6.06 18.16
N LYS A 153 14.39 5.35 17.09
CA LYS A 153 15.01 5.93 15.90
C LYS A 153 13.99 6.67 15.01
N LEU A 154 12.68 6.50 15.22
CA LEU A 154 11.68 7.27 14.49
C LEU A 154 11.83 8.77 14.81
N ARG A 155 11.95 9.58 13.78
CA ARG A 155 12.00 11.05 13.88
C ARG A 155 10.60 11.64 14.06
N LEU A 156 9.58 11.02 13.48
CA LEU A 156 8.18 11.44 13.65
C LEU A 156 7.81 11.62 15.13
N ILE A 157 8.07 10.60 15.97
CA ILE A 157 7.67 10.61 17.39
C ILE A 157 8.31 11.74 18.21
N GLN A 158 9.44 12.29 17.75
CA GLN A 158 10.14 13.39 18.42
C GLN A 158 9.45 14.74 18.15
N ARG A 159 8.70 14.83 17.05
CA ARG A 159 8.06 16.06 16.55
C ARG A 159 6.57 16.14 16.87
N LEU A 160 5.98 15.09 17.42
CA LEU A 160 4.56 15.07 17.77
C LEU A 160 4.23 16.08 18.89
N ALA A 161 3.08 16.72 18.76
CA ALA A 161 2.48 17.62 19.71
C ALA A 161 0.95 17.45 19.78
N ILE A 162 0.38 17.83 20.92
CA ILE A 162 -1.08 17.83 21.10
C ILE A 162 -1.70 18.80 20.09
N GLY A 163 -2.67 18.31 19.33
CA GLY A 163 -3.43 19.08 18.37
C GLY A 163 -2.83 19.16 16.98
N ASP A 164 -1.82 18.34 16.68
CA ASP A 164 -1.30 18.18 15.33
C ASP A 164 -2.37 17.66 14.36
N VAL A 165 -2.11 17.85 13.06
CA VAL A 165 -2.90 17.28 11.98
C VAL A 165 -2.15 16.10 11.37
N PHE A 166 -2.79 14.94 11.28
CA PHE A 166 -2.31 13.79 10.53
C PHE A 166 -3.03 13.76 9.18
N ASN A 167 -2.27 14.02 8.11
CA ASN A 167 -2.78 14.06 6.73
C ASN A 167 -2.35 12.79 5.99
N PHE A 168 -3.23 11.78 5.98
CA PHE A 168 -3.00 10.51 5.32
C PHE A 168 -3.37 10.57 3.83
N LYS A 169 -2.43 10.16 2.99
CA LYS A 169 -2.64 9.95 1.56
C LYS A 169 -2.35 8.50 1.22
N PHE A 170 -3.40 7.74 0.92
CA PHE A 170 -3.30 6.36 0.47
C PHE A 170 -3.11 6.33 -1.03
N VAL A 171 -2.02 5.71 -1.47
CA VAL A 171 -1.78 5.32 -2.85
C VAL A 171 -2.18 3.86 -2.99
N ASN A 172 -3.39 3.63 -3.49
CA ASN A 172 -3.94 2.29 -3.68
C ASN A 172 -3.48 1.72 -5.03
N PHE A 173 -2.56 0.75 -5.00
CA PHE A 173 -2.14 0.02 -6.20
C PHE A 173 -3.12 -1.07 -6.61
N ASN A 174 -4.10 -1.37 -5.76
CA ASN A 174 -5.14 -2.34 -6.07
C ASN A 174 -6.14 -1.72 -7.04
N TYR A 175 -6.75 -2.57 -7.83
CA TYR A 175 -7.77 -2.14 -8.77
C TYR A 175 -9.17 -2.14 -8.12
N THR A 176 -9.34 -2.77 -6.96
CA THR A 176 -10.61 -2.83 -6.23
C THR A 176 -10.75 -1.66 -5.25
N THR A 177 -11.96 -1.47 -4.74
CA THR A 177 -12.28 -0.47 -3.70
C THR A 177 -12.31 -1.04 -2.29
N LEU A 178 -11.74 -2.22 -2.05
CA LEU A 178 -11.74 -2.84 -0.72
C LEU A 178 -11.00 -1.97 0.30
N LEU A 179 -9.86 -1.38 -0.10
CA LEU A 179 -9.13 -0.46 0.77
C LEU A 179 -9.95 0.80 1.04
N ASP A 180 -10.54 1.39 -0.01
CA ASP A 180 -11.35 2.59 0.08
C ASP A 180 -12.46 2.42 1.11
N ASP A 181 -13.22 1.32 1.03
CA ASP A 181 -14.31 1.00 1.95
C ASP A 181 -13.81 0.79 3.38
N PHE A 182 -12.64 0.15 3.55
CA PHE A 182 -12.02 -0.05 4.86
C PHE A 182 -11.53 1.25 5.51
N VAL A 183 -10.91 2.16 4.76
CA VAL A 183 -10.32 3.40 5.31
C VAL A 183 -11.28 4.58 5.33
N TYR A 184 -12.47 4.42 4.74
CA TYR A 184 -13.50 5.46 4.74
C TYR A 184 -14.04 5.66 6.15
N LEU A 185 -14.04 6.92 6.60
CA LEU A 185 -14.51 7.31 7.92
C LEU A 185 -16.02 7.59 7.85
N ASP A 186 -16.83 6.59 8.17
CA ASP A 186 -18.28 6.74 8.22
C ASP A 186 -18.79 7.41 9.51
N GLN A 187 -20.10 7.65 9.58
CA GLN A 187 -20.74 8.32 10.73
C GLN A 187 -20.80 7.45 11.99
N GLU A 188 -20.56 6.15 11.90
CA GLU A 188 -20.55 5.25 13.06
C GLU A 188 -19.17 5.23 13.73
N GLN A 189 -18.10 5.27 12.93
CA GLN A 189 -16.71 5.22 13.40
C GLN A 189 -16.11 6.60 13.71
N PHE A 190 -16.61 7.66 13.07
CA PHE A 190 -15.96 8.97 13.10
C PHE A 190 -16.94 10.14 13.25
N ASP A 191 -16.74 10.92 14.31
CA ASP A 191 -17.33 12.24 14.47
C ASP A 191 -16.26 13.30 14.17
N PRO A 192 -16.43 14.16 13.14
CA PRO A 192 -15.48 15.23 12.87
C PRO A 192 -15.45 16.33 13.94
N HIS A 193 -16.46 16.40 14.83
CA HIS A 193 -16.54 17.36 15.93
C HIS A 193 -17.05 16.70 17.23
N PRO A 194 -16.30 15.74 17.80
CA PRO A 194 -16.71 15.00 19.00
C PRO A 194 -16.73 15.88 20.25
N HIS A 195 -16.09 17.05 20.19
CA HIS A 195 -15.93 17.97 21.30
C HIS A 195 -16.66 19.28 21.07
N LYS A 196 -17.31 19.80 22.11
CA LYS A 196 -18.09 21.05 22.05
C LYS A 196 -17.24 22.30 21.76
N TRP A 197 -15.97 22.30 22.17
CA TRP A 197 -15.10 23.48 22.16
C TRP A 197 -13.79 23.26 21.41
N SER A 198 -13.65 22.14 20.72
CA SER A 198 -12.43 21.72 20.03
C SER A 198 -12.82 21.02 18.74
N ASP A 199 -12.06 21.25 17.68
CA ASP A 199 -12.21 20.60 16.38
C ASP A 199 -11.35 19.33 16.23
N ARG A 200 -10.61 18.95 17.30
CA ARG A 200 -9.90 17.66 17.35
C ARG A 200 -10.89 16.51 17.26
N ASN A 201 -10.57 15.54 16.42
CA ASN A 201 -11.47 14.46 16.02
C ASN A 201 -10.90 13.06 16.21
N ILE A 202 -9.65 12.94 16.69
CA ILE A 202 -9.03 11.67 17.05
C ILE A 202 -8.21 11.74 18.33
N GLU A 203 -8.00 10.57 18.95
CA GLU A 203 -7.01 10.35 20.01
C GLU A 203 -5.86 9.50 19.45
N PHE A 204 -4.71 10.12 19.19
CA PHE A 204 -3.53 9.44 18.67
C PHE A 204 -2.65 8.91 19.81
N HIS A 205 -2.14 7.69 19.69
CA HIS A 205 -1.32 7.06 20.70
C HIS A 205 0.17 7.10 20.31
N PRO A 206 0.97 8.06 20.82
CA PRO A 206 2.35 8.22 20.39
C PRO A 206 3.28 7.09 20.82
N ASN A 207 3.05 6.45 21.98
CA ASN A 207 3.90 5.37 22.49
C ASN A 207 3.07 4.16 23.00
N PRO A 208 2.44 3.37 22.09
CA PRO A 208 1.45 2.39 22.53
C PRO A 208 1.98 1.29 23.43
N LEU A 209 3.20 0.81 23.18
CA LEU A 209 3.84 -0.24 23.96
C LEU A 209 4.59 0.27 25.19
N GLY A 210 4.67 1.58 25.42
CA GLY A 210 5.37 2.13 26.58
C GLY A 210 6.88 1.93 26.55
N HIS A 211 7.49 2.00 25.37
CA HIS A 211 8.92 1.81 25.21
C HIS A 211 9.72 2.68 26.17
N VAL A 212 10.65 2.05 26.90
CA VAL A 212 11.53 2.73 27.86
C VAL A 212 12.34 3.78 27.10
N GLY A 213 12.39 5.01 27.62
CA GLY A 213 13.05 6.14 26.94
C GLY A 213 12.19 6.83 25.87
N GLY A 214 10.96 6.36 25.63
CA GLY A 214 9.96 7.11 24.87
C GLY A 214 9.63 8.45 25.53
N ARG A 215 9.39 9.49 24.73
CA ARG A 215 9.03 10.83 25.21
C ARG A 215 7.75 10.81 26.06
N GLU A 216 6.78 10.03 25.63
CA GLU A 216 5.47 9.88 26.26
C GLU A 216 5.31 8.50 26.91
N ARG A 217 4.44 8.41 27.91
CA ARG A 217 4.08 7.18 28.62
C ARG A 217 3.03 6.35 27.86
N SER A 218 2.93 5.04 28.14
CA SER A 218 2.01 4.09 27.47
C SER A 218 0.51 4.33 27.65
N ASN A 219 0.12 5.30 28.47
CA ASN A 219 -1.26 5.65 28.70
C ASN A 219 -1.55 7.09 28.30
N PHE A 220 -0.63 7.73 27.59
CA PHE A 220 -0.80 9.07 27.09
C PHE A 220 -1.36 9.02 25.67
N TYR A 221 -2.52 9.64 25.50
CA TYR A 221 -3.14 9.89 24.20
C TYR A 221 -3.12 11.38 23.93
N MET A 222 -2.83 11.76 22.69
CA MET A 222 -2.92 13.15 22.25
C MET A 222 -4.18 13.35 21.40
N VAL A 223 -4.95 14.38 21.72
CA VAL A 223 -6.03 14.81 20.84
C VAL A 223 -5.44 15.45 19.59
N ALA A 224 -5.90 15.05 18.41
CA ALA A 224 -5.36 15.47 17.13
C ALA A 224 -6.46 15.58 16.06
N ASN A 225 -6.10 16.08 14.88
CA ASN A 225 -6.97 16.09 13.71
C ASN A 225 -6.52 15.01 12.72
N LEU A 226 -7.48 14.32 12.11
CA LEU A 226 -7.26 13.36 11.04
C LEU A 226 -7.91 13.86 9.75
N VAL A 227 -7.17 13.77 8.66
CA VAL A 227 -7.69 13.87 7.30
C VAL A 227 -7.11 12.72 6.48
N SER A 228 -7.92 12.09 5.64
CA SER A 228 -7.50 11.01 4.75
C SER A 228 -8.00 11.20 3.32
N ASP A 229 -7.21 10.72 2.36
CA ASP A 229 -7.51 10.70 0.92
C ASP A 229 -6.98 9.40 0.32
N VAL A 230 -7.67 8.87 -0.69
CA VAL A 230 -7.25 7.68 -1.45
C VAL A 230 -7.11 8.05 -2.93
N VAL A 231 -5.99 7.66 -3.54
CA VAL A 231 -5.74 7.79 -4.99
C VAL A 231 -5.42 6.45 -5.62
N HIS A 232 -5.86 6.27 -6.87
CA HIS A 232 -5.72 5.03 -7.63
C HIS A 232 -4.86 5.23 -8.89
N PRO A 233 -3.52 5.23 -8.78
CA PRO A 233 -2.63 5.50 -9.92
C PRO A 233 -2.76 4.46 -11.04
N HIS A 234 -3.16 3.22 -10.73
CA HIS A 234 -3.29 2.13 -11.70
C HIS A 234 -4.72 1.93 -12.23
N GLY A 235 -5.66 2.78 -11.82
CA GLY A 235 -7.06 2.69 -12.21
C GLY A 235 -7.90 1.84 -11.25
N ILE A 236 -9.20 1.82 -11.49
CA ILE A 236 -10.23 1.28 -10.60
C ILE A 236 -11.21 0.40 -11.37
N GLN A 237 -11.69 -0.68 -10.76
CA GLN A 237 -12.47 -1.76 -11.39
C GLN A 237 -13.73 -1.24 -12.10
N TYR A 238 -14.46 -0.31 -11.47
CA TYR A 238 -15.69 0.28 -12.02
C TYR A 238 -15.44 1.21 -13.22
N THR A 239 -14.18 1.53 -13.50
CA THR A 239 -13.76 2.23 -14.72
C THR A 239 -12.78 1.35 -15.50
N PRO A 240 -13.24 0.32 -16.25
CA PRO A 240 -12.37 -0.66 -16.91
C PRO A 240 -11.30 -0.05 -17.83
N ARG A 241 -11.59 1.09 -18.44
CA ARG A 241 -10.65 1.84 -19.32
C ARG A 241 -9.50 2.49 -18.56
N SER A 242 -9.61 2.63 -17.24
CA SER A 242 -8.57 3.21 -16.39
C SER A 242 -7.52 2.20 -15.95
N LEU A 243 -7.82 0.89 -15.99
CA LEU A 243 -6.92 -0.17 -15.52
C LEU A 243 -5.62 -0.17 -16.32
N LEU A 244 -4.49 0.10 -15.69
CA LEU A 244 -3.19 0.19 -16.34
C LEU A 244 -2.39 -1.09 -16.12
N PHE A 245 -2.24 -1.88 -17.19
CA PHE A 245 -1.26 -2.96 -17.26
C PHE A 245 -0.09 -2.51 -18.11
N GLY A 246 1.12 -2.86 -17.69
CA GLY A 246 2.31 -2.47 -18.43
C GLY A 246 3.59 -2.76 -17.68
N ILE A 247 4.67 -2.21 -18.19
CA ILE A 247 5.99 -2.29 -17.59
C ILE A 247 6.34 -0.95 -16.94
N ASP A 248 7.48 -0.86 -16.27
CA ASP A 248 7.99 0.37 -15.67
C ASP A 248 8.39 1.40 -16.75
N GLU A 249 9.62 1.89 -16.76
CA GLU A 249 10.07 2.90 -17.72
C GLU A 249 10.40 2.28 -19.08
N ALA A 250 9.77 2.79 -20.13
CA ALA A 250 10.02 2.37 -21.51
C ALA A 250 10.01 3.56 -22.47
N ASP A 251 10.91 3.51 -23.46
CA ASP A 251 11.11 4.59 -24.44
C ASP A 251 10.66 4.24 -25.86
N GLY A 252 10.63 5.27 -26.71
CA GLY A 252 10.26 5.16 -28.13
C GLY A 252 8.85 4.59 -28.31
N GLU A 253 8.71 3.63 -29.23
CA GLU A 253 7.43 2.96 -29.49
C GLU A 253 6.91 2.16 -28.27
N SER A 254 7.81 1.74 -27.37
CA SER A 254 7.45 0.95 -26.18
C SER A 254 6.87 1.81 -25.05
N ARG A 255 6.96 3.13 -25.14
CA ARG A 255 6.36 4.07 -24.17
C ARG A 255 4.85 3.86 -23.98
N LYS A 256 4.17 3.32 -25.00
CA LYS A 256 2.75 2.92 -24.91
C LYS A 256 2.48 1.83 -23.87
N LEU A 257 3.50 1.10 -23.42
CA LEU A 257 3.38 0.06 -22.40
C LEU A 257 3.89 0.54 -21.03
N SER A 258 4.36 1.79 -20.89
CA SER A 258 4.94 2.29 -19.64
C SER A 258 3.85 2.76 -18.67
N LYS A 259 3.70 2.07 -17.52
CA LYS A 259 2.73 2.43 -16.47
C LYS A 259 3.01 3.84 -15.91
N PRO A 260 4.25 4.21 -15.51
CA PRO A 260 4.52 5.54 -14.97
C PRO A 260 4.19 6.68 -15.94
N TYR A 261 4.39 6.46 -17.24
CA TYR A 261 4.06 7.44 -18.27
C TYR A 261 2.55 7.69 -18.36
N TRP A 262 1.73 6.64 -18.43
CA TRP A 262 0.27 6.78 -18.55
C TRP A 262 -0.41 7.21 -17.27
N ALA A 263 0.06 6.73 -16.12
CA ALA A 263 -0.40 7.18 -14.82
C ALA A 263 -0.01 8.66 -14.55
N GLN A 264 0.97 9.17 -15.31
CA GLN A 264 1.59 10.49 -15.16
C GLN A 264 2.22 10.66 -13.78
N ASN A 265 2.91 9.63 -13.31
CA ASN A 265 3.41 9.53 -11.94
C ASN A 265 4.23 10.75 -11.52
N ARG A 266 5.18 11.15 -12.38
CA ARG A 266 6.04 12.30 -12.12
C ARG A 266 5.25 13.60 -11.97
N VAL A 267 4.26 13.84 -12.82
CA VAL A 267 3.48 15.08 -12.82
C VAL A 267 2.53 15.14 -11.62
N LYS A 268 1.91 14.01 -11.28
CA LYS A 268 0.90 13.95 -10.22
C LYS A 268 1.49 13.83 -8.82
N TYR A 269 2.57 13.06 -8.66
CA TYR A 269 2.98 12.60 -7.32
C TYR A 269 4.41 12.98 -6.93
N ALA A 270 5.31 13.34 -7.87
CA ALA A 270 6.73 13.53 -7.53
C ALA A 270 6.97 14.55 -6.41
N ASP A 271 6.26 15.69 -6.44
CA ASP A 271 6.44 16.75 -5.45
C ASP A 271 6.04 16.30 -4.03
N LEU A 272 5.09 15.35 -3.93
CA LEU A 272 4.57 14.88 -2.64
C LEU A 272 5.65 14.19 -1.81
N PHE A 273 6.54 13.41 -2.43
CA PHE A 273 7.57 12.63 -1.73
C PHE A 273 8.53 13.51 -0.92
N SER A 274 8.86 14.69 -1.43
CA SER A 274 9.74 15.63 -0.71
C SER A 274 9.07 16.27 0.52
N ALA A 275 7.73 16.26 0.57
CA ALA A 275 6.94 16.85 1.63
C ALA A 275 6.33 15.80 2.59
N THR A 276 6.57 14.51 2.35
CA THR A 276 6.10 13.41 3.21
C THR A 276 6.98 13.28 4.45
N ASP A 277 6.36 13.18 5.62
CA ASP A 277 7.02 12.95 6.92
C ASP A 277 7.12 11.46 7.27
N LEU A 278 6.16 10.65 6.82
CA LEU A 278 6.15 9.22 7.03
C LEU A 278 5.65 8.49 5.78
N PHE A 279 6.48 7.59 5.27
CA PHE A 279 6.07 6.60 4.29
C PHE A 279 5.65 5.31 4.99
N ILE A 280 4.57 4.70 4.53
CA ILE A 280 4.17 3.36 4.96
C ILE A 280 3.96 2.52 3.70
N VAL A 281 4.57 1.35 3.63
CA VAL A 281 4.38 0.40 2.52
C VAL A 281 3.77 -0.88 3.09
N PHE A 282 2.62 -1.29 2.55
CA PHE A 282 1.88 -2.45 3.03
C PHE A 282 1.30 -3.27 1.88
N GLY A 283 1.44 -4.59 1.92
CA GLY A 283 0.82 -5.48 0.94
C GLY A 283 1.33 -5.35 -0.50
N CYS A 284 2.41 -4.61 -0.73
CA CYS A 284 3.00 -4.44 -2.07
C CYS A 284 3.98 -5.56 -2.39
N SER A 285 3.97 -6.03 -3.64
CA SER A 285 5.11 -6.76 -4.20
C SER A 285 6.23 -5.76 -4.52
N LEU A 286 7.48 -6.15 -4.28
CA LEU A 286 8.65 -5.34 -4.64
C LEU A 286 9.11 -5.65 -6.07
N GLY A 287 8.16 -5.66 -7.00
CA GLY A 287 8.40 -5.93 -8.42
C GLY A 287 9.03 -4.75 -9.14
N ASP A 288 9.70 -5.06 -10.26
CA ASP A 288 10.38 -4.07 -11.10
C ASP A 288 9.41 -3.08 -11.77
N THR A 289 8.13 -3.45 -11.89
CA THR A 289 7.06 -2.70 -12.57
C THR A 289 6.62 -1.44 -11.83
N ASP A 290 6.85 -1.40 -10.52
CA ASP A 290 6.54 -0.26 -9.64
C ASP A 290 7.82 0.43 -9.12
N ARG A 291 8.97 0.15 -9.74
CA ARG A 291 10.30 0.67 -9.35
C ARG A 291 10.32 2.18 -9.18
N TRP A 292 9.61 2.93 -10.03
CA TRP A 292 9.50 4.39 -9.90
C TRP A 292 9.06 4.83 -8.49
N TRP A 293 8.08 4.15 -7.90
CA TRP A 293 7.56 4.47 -6.56
C TRP A 293 8.61 4.21 -5.47
N TRP A 294 9.28 3.06 -5.53
CA TRP A 294 10.34 2.70 -4.57
C TRP A 294 11.51 3.67 -4.62
N ARG A 295 11.91 4.08 -5.84
CA ARG A 295 12.94 5.10 -6.03
C ARG A 295 12.50 6.45 -5.46
N ALA A 296 11.25 6.86 -5.72
CA ALA A 296 10.72 8.11 -5.22
C ALA A 296 10.68 8.17 -3.67
N ILE A 297 10.42 7.05 -2.99
CA ILE A 297 10.53 6.97 -1.52
C ILE A 297 11.97 7.20 -1.06
N ILE A 298 12.95 6.53 -1.68
CA ILE A 298 14.37 6.72 -1.33
C ILE A 298 14.79 8.18 -1.55
N ASP A 299 14.36 8.79 -2.65
CA ASP A 299 14.65 10.19 -2.93
C ASP A 299 13.92 11.12 -1.95
N GLY A 300 12.67 10.85 -1.59
CA GLY A 300 11.95 11.56 -0.53
C GLY A 300 12.69 11.53 0.81
N LEU A 301 13.16 10.34 1.23
CA LEU A 301 13.98 10.17 2.42
C LEU A 301 15.33 10.92 2.32
N ARG A 302 15.90 11.11 1.13
CA ARG A 302 17.13 11.91 0.96
C ARG A 302 16.88 13.41 1.06
N HIS A 303 15.70 13.88 0.61
CA HIS A 303 15.37 15.31 0.57
C HIS A 303 14.81 15.82 1.89
N ASN A 304 13.94 15.04 2.55
CA ASN A 304 13.40 15.37 3.85
C ASN A 304 14.18 14.63 4.94
N ASP A 305 14.99 15.38 5.69
CA ASP A 305 15.76 14.80 6.79
C ASP A 305 14.86 14.19 7.87
N ASP A 306 13.66 14.72 8.09
CA ASP A 306 12.77 14.24 9.15
C ASP A 306 11.83 13.12 8.70
N ALA A 307 11.95 12.65 7.45
CA ALA A 307 11.11 11.59 6.92
C ALA A 307 11.55 10.21 7.43
N ASP A 308 10.55 9.41 7.84
CA ASP A 308 10.70 7.99 8.18
C ASP A 308 9.97 7.09 7.18
N LEU A 309 10.30 5.80 7.19
CA LEU A 309 9.62 4.75 6.42
C LEU A 309 9.27 3.58 7.34
N ILE A 310 8.05 3.05 7.22
CA ILE A 310 7.65 1.77 7.81
C ILE A 310 7.33 0.79 6.68
N LEU A 311 8.02 -0.35 6.69
CA LEU A 311 7.85 -1.45 5.75
C LEU A 311 7.12 -2.59 6.46
N TYR A 312 5.86 -2.81 6.11
CA TYR A 312 5.12 -3.98 6.56
C TYR A 312 5.30 -5.11 5.54
N TRP A 313 5.83 -6.25 5.98
CA TRP A 313 6.08 -7.40 5.12
C TRP A 313 5.50 -8.68 5.70
N ARG A 314 4.62 -9.32 4.93
CA ARG A 314 4.08 -10.63 5.27
C ARG A 314 5.11 -11.71 4.96
N ARG A 315 5.53 -12.48 5.96
CA ARG A 315 6.43 -13.63 5.76
C ARG A 315 5.72 -14.72 4.96
N GLY A 316 6.31 -15.12 3.85
CA GLY A 316 5.92 -16.34 3.15
C GLY A 316 6.27 -17.60 3.96
N ALA A 317 5.69 -18.75 3.58
CA ALA A 317 5.97 -20.04 4.25
C ALA A 317 7.46 -20.43 4.23
N ASN A 318 8.22 -19.95 3.24
CA ASN A 318 9.65 -20.18 3.09
C ASN A 318 10.52 -19.01 3.62
N GLU A 319 9.93 -18.05 4.32
CA GLU A 319 10.59 -16.81 4.76
C GLU A 319 10.55 -16.62 6.28
N LEU A 320 10.50 -17.72 7.04
CA LEU A 320 10.44 -17.68 8.50
C LEU A 320 11.65 -16.94 9.12
N ASP A 321 12.83 -17.13 8.53
CA ASP A 321 14.09 -16.52 9.00
C ASP A 321 14.35 -15.14 8.40
N LEU A 322 13.41 -14.57 7.63
CA LEU A 322 13.58 -13.26 7.02
C LEU A 322 13.79 -12.20 8.10
N THR A 323 14.83 -11.40 7.91
CA THR A 323 15.24 -10.34 8.85
C THR A 323 14.91 -8.95 8.33
N ALA A 324 14.81 -7.98 9.24
CA ALA A 324 14.65 -6.57 8.89
C ALA A 324 15.81 -6.04 8.00
N LYS A 325 17.02 -6.55 8.19
CA LYS A 325 18.19 -6.19 7.37
C LYS A 325 18.01 -6.64 5.92
N GLU A 326 17.60 -7.90 5.72
CA GLU A 326 17.34 -8.44 4.38
C GLU A 326 16.19 -7.72 3.70
N MET A 327 15.13 -7.38 4.44
CA MET A 327 14.02 -6.60 3.87
C MET A 327 14.44 -5.20 3.40
N ARG A 328 15.28 -4.50 4.17
CA ARG A 328 15.86 -3.21 3.71
C ARG A 328 16.71 -3.40 2.44
N GLN A 329 17.45 -4.49 2.35
CA GLN A 329 18.24 -4.80 1.14
C GLN A 329 17.34 -5.11 -0.07
N ARG A 330 16.27 -5.89 0.12
CA ARG A 330 15.27 -6.15 -0.92
C ARG A 330 14.61 -4.86 -1.40
N PHE A 331 14.22 -3.97 -0.49
CA PHE A 331 13.66 -2.67 -0.84
C PHE A 331 14.64 -1.79 -1.62
N ALA A 332 15.92 -1.73 -1.21
CA ALA A 332 16.96 -1.01 -1.95
C ALA A 332 17.14 -1.56 -3.37
N SER A 333 17.19 -2.88 -3.53
CA SER A 333 17.28 -3.53 -4.85
C SER A 333 16.06 -3.23 -5.72
N ALA A 334 14.85 -3.28 -5.15
CA ALA A 334 13.61 -2.95 -5.84
C ALA A 334 13.58 -1.48 -6.31
N ALA A 335 14.13 -0.55 -5.52
CA ALA A 335 14.31 0.85 -5.91
C ALA A 335 15.40 1.07 -6.99
N GLY A 336 16.16 0.03 -7.35
CA GLY A 336 17.24 0.10 -8.33
C GLY A 336 18.59 0.51 -7.75
N TYR A 337 18.78 0.33 -6.43
CA TYR A 337 20.03 0.59 -5.72
C TYR A 337 20.58 -0.69 -5.07
N PRO A 338 20.79 -1.80 -5.83
CA PRO A 338 21.33 -3.01 -5.26
C PRO A 338 22.73 -2.74 -4.71
N GLU A 339 22.98 -3.15 -3.46
CA GLU A 339 24.29 -3.02 -2.79
C GLU A 339 24.81 -1.58 -2.60
N ASP A 340 23.99 -0.54 -2.81
CA ASP A 340 24.38 0.85 -2.53
C ASP A 340 24.50 1.07 -1.01
N SER A 341 25.74 1.20 -0.53
CA SER A 341 26.04 1.34 0.90
C SER A 341 25.42 2.58 1.53
N ASN A 342 25.27 3.68 0.78
CA ASN A 342 24.66 4.91 1.27
C ASN A 342 23.15 4.74 1.43
N VAL A 343 22.49 4.10 0.45
CA VAL A 343 21.05 3.78 0.53
C VAL A 343 20.77 2.80 1.67
N LEU A 344 21.60 1.76 1.82
CA LEU A 344 21.44 0.79 2.90
C LEU A 344 21.66 1.43 4.28
N ALA A 345 22.62 2.35 4.42
CA ALA A 345 22.81 3.11 5.65
C ALA A 345 21.62 4.02 5.95
N LEU A 346 21.10 4.72 4.93
CA LEU A 346 19.89 5.54 5.03
C LEU A 346 18.69 4.71 5.50
N LEU A 347 18.41 3.57 4.85
CA LEU A 347 17.31 2.68 5.21
C LEU A 347 17.50 2.06 6.60
N LYS A 348 18.72 1.71 6.99
CA LYS A 348 18.99 1.24 8.37
C LYS A 348 18.63 2.33 9.39
N GLN A 349 18.91 3.59 9.06
CA GLN A 349 18.62 4.71 9.95
C GLN A 349 17.14 5.07 9.98
N ARG A 350 16.44 5.06 8.84
CA ARG A 350 15.11 5.69 8.68
C ARG A 350 13.97 4.71 8.36
N ALA A 351 14.27 3.47 8.01
CA ALA A 351 13.25 2.47 7.69
C ALA A 351 13.08 1.45 8.83
N ARG A 352 11.88 1.41 9.41
CA ARG A 352 11.43 0.36 10.34
C ARG A 352 10.79 -0.75 9.54
N VAL A 353 11.02 -2.00 9.96
CA VAL A 353 10.45 -3.16 9.28
C VAL A 353 9.58 -3.91 10.28
N VAL A 354 8.31 -4.08 9.93
CA VAL A 354 7.35 -4.90 10.67
C VAL A 354 7.15 -6.18 9.86
N LEU A 355 7.69 -7.28 10.36
CA LEU A 355 7.53 -8.60 9.76
C LEU A 355 6.35 -9.30 10.43
N TYR A 356 5.40 -9.79 9.65
CA TYR A 356 4.17 -10.37 10.19
C TYR A 356 3.72 -11.61 9.42
N ASP A 357 2.80 -12.35 9.99
CA ASP A 357 1.99 -13.40 9.38
C ASP A 357 0.50 -13.19 9.69
N ASP A 358 -0.37 -14.09 9.23
CA ASP A 358 -1.82 -13.92 9.40
C ASP A 358 -2.30 -14.03 10.86
N ALA A 359 -1.46 -14.56 11.77
CA ALA A 359 -1.75 -14.68 13.19
C ALA A 359 -1.15 -13.54 14.02
N SER A 360 -0.30 -12.71 13.40
CA SER A 360 0.38 -11.62 14.07
C SER A 360 -0.60 -10.53 14.48
N GLU A 361 -0.55 -10.14 15.74
CA GLU A 361 -1.28 -9.00 16.27
C GLU A 361 -0.69 -7.71 15.67
N ARG A 362 -1.55 -6.87 15.10
CA ARG A 362 -1.14 -5.65 14.39
C ARG A 362 -2.29 -4.65 14.32
N ALA A 363 -2.00 -3.38 14.51
CA ALA A 363 -2.93 -2.27 14.34
C ALA A 363 -3.10 -1.89 12.85
N TRP A 364 -2.01 -1.76 12.09
CA TRP A 364 -2.06 -1.24 10.73
C TRP A 364 -2.78 -2.16 9.74
N LEU A 365 -3.92 -1.71 9.19
CA LEU A 365 -4.67 -2.36 8.10
C LEU A 365 -4.85 -3.88 8.31
N ASN A 366 -5.19 -4.29 9.54
CA ASN A 366 -5.40 -5.68 9.88
C ASN A 366 -6.89 -6.06 9.80
N THR A 367 -7.32 -6.51 8.63
CA THR A 367 -8.70 -6.92 8.35
C THR A 367 -9.08 -8.27 8.98
N ASN A 368 -8.09 -9.03 9.45
CA ASN A 368 -8.30 -10.36 10.04
C ASN A 368 -8.40 -10.31 11.57
N ALA A 369 -8.20 -9.13 12.17
CA ALA A 369 -8.25 -8.95 13.62
C ALA A 369 -9.67 -9.20 14.15
N THR A 370 -9.82 -10.13 15.09
CA THR A 370 -11.09 -10.39 15.77
C THR A 370 -11.31 -9.53 17.01
N ALA A 371 -10.26 -8.81 17.44
CA ALA A 371 -10.26 -7.81 18.49
C ALA A 371 -9.13 -6.81 18.21
N PRO A 372 -9.20 -5.57 18.77
CA PRO A 372 -8.08 -4.65 18.75
C PRO A 372 -6.82 -5.26 19.39
N PRO A 373 -5.61 -4.81 18.97
CA PRO A 373 -4.38 -5.23 19.61
C PRO A 373 -4.36 -5.00 21.12
N ASN A 374 -3.61 -5.80 21.87
CA ASN A 374 -3.56 -5.81 23.32
C ASN A 374 -3.15 -4.48 23.98
N TRP A 375 -2.47 -3.61 23.22
CA TRP A 375 -2.05 -2.28 23.66
C TRP A 375 -3.14 -1.22 23.44
N VAL A 376 -4.12 -1.52 22.60
CA VAL A 376 -5.29 -0.67 22.40
C VAL A 376 -6.22 -0.89 23.59
N ARG A 377 -6.54 0.21 24.26
CA ARG A 377 -7.45 0.17 25.40
C ARG A 377 -8.90 0.02 24.91
N PRO A 378 -9.73 -0.75 25.62
CA PRO A 378 -11.16 -0.87 25.32
C PRO A 378 -11.93 0.43 25.59
#